data_AF-R4KAB5-F1
#
_entry.id   AF-R4KAB5-F1
#
_cell.length_a   1.000
_cell.length_b   1.000
_cell.length_c   1.000
_cell.angle_alpha   90.00
_cell.angle_beta   90.00
_cell.angle_gamma   90.00
#
_symmetry.space_group_name_H-M   'P 1'
#
loop_
_entity.id
_entity.type
_entity.pdbx_description
1 polymer ?
#
loop_
_entity_poly.entity_id
_entity_poly.type
_entity_poly.pdbx_seq_one_letter_code
_entity_poly.pdbx_strand_id
1 'polypeptide(L)'
;MYSKTFGNVSVNEMVNCIKGFILSDKNYKYKITVGTDSQNRSLTKVVVVVAIHRIGRGGIFFYEIRYVPKITNVRQKIYYETALSLELASKLSKSFEKANIKEDIEIHVDIGTNKNGKTFELISEITGWITGTGYKYQIKPYSYAASCIADRISK
;
A
#
# COMPACT_ATOMS: atom_id res chain seq x y z
N MET A 1 -7.83 9.75 -5.24
CA MET A 1 -7.18 8.51 -5.73
C MET A 1 -7.45 8.37 -7.21
N TYR A 2 -6.53 7.82 -7.99
CA TYR A 2 -6.72 7.53 -9.42
C TYR A 2 -6.64 6.02 -9.66
N SER A 3 -7.48 5.50 -10.56
CA SER A 3 -7.41 4.14 -11.09
C SER A 3 -7.46 4.17 -12.61
N LYS A 4 -6.69 3.29 -13.28
CA LYS A 4 -6.82 3.14 -14.74
C LYS A 4 -8.21 2.63 -15.17
N THR A 5 -8.90 1.91 -14.28
CA THR A 5 -10.22 1.33 -14.56
C THR A 5 -11.36 2.30 -14.27
N PHE A 6 -11.22 3.15 -13.25
CA PHE A 6 -12.32 3.98 -12.72
C PHE A 6 -12.06 5.50 -12.80
N GLY A 7 -10.88 5.93 -13.25
CA GLY A 7 -10.51 7.34 -13.27
C GLY A 7 -10.23 7.90 -11.87
N ASN A 8 -10.53 9.19 -11.68
CA ASN A 8 -10.37 9.87 -10.39
C ASN A 8 -11.55 9.53 -9.48
N VAL A 9 -11.24 9.07 -8.27
CA VAL A 9 -12.20 8.69 -7.25
C VAL A 9 -11.80 9.25 -5.88
N SER A 10 -12.79 9.68 -5.11
CA SER A 10 -12.67 9.92 -3.67
C SER A 10 -12.40 8.62 -2.92
N VAL A 11 -12.03 8.71 -1.64
CA VAL A 11 -11.83 7.51 -0.79
C VAL A 11 -13.13 6.70 -0.68
N ASN A 12 -14.28 7.36 -0.54
CA ASN A 12 -15.57 6.68 -0.44
C ASN A 12 -15.95 5.95 -1.74
N GLU A 13 -15.74 6.60 -2.89
CA GLU A 13 -15.96 5.99 -4.20
C GLU A 13 -15.04 4.80 -4.43
N MET A 14 -13.75 4.92 -4.06
CA MET A 14 -12.81 3.81 -4.10
C MET A 14 -13.30 2.61 -3.27
N VAL A 15 -13.81 2.83 -2.06
CA VAL A 15 -14.35 1.75 -1.20
C VAL A 15 -15.57 1.09 -1.86
N ASN A 16 -16.44 1.88 -2.50
CA ASN A 16 -17.57 1.33 -3.25
C ASN A 16 -17.11 0.50 -4.47
N CYS A 17 -16.09 0.95 -5.20
CA CYS A 17 -15.50 0.16 -6.29
C CYS A 17 -14.90 -1.15 -5.78
N ILE A 18 -14.18 -1.13 -4.65
CA ILE A 18 -13.61 -2.32 -4.02
C ILE A 18 -14.72 -3.29 -3.63
N LYS A 19 -15.77 -2.80 -2.97
CA LYS A 19 -16.94 -3.61 -2.61
C LYS A 19 -17.58 -4.25 -3.84
N GLY A 20 -17.81 -3.47 -4.90
CA GLY A 20 -18.36 -3.99 -6.15
C GLY A 20 -17.48 -5.08 -6.78
N PHE A 21 -16.16 -4.88 -6.77
CA PHE A 21 -15.20 -5.87 -7.29
C PHE A 21 -15.24 -7.18 -6.50
N ILE A 22 -15.30 -7.13 -5.17
CA ILE A 22 -15.41 -8.32 -4.30
C ILE A 22 -16.75 -9.03 -4.51
N LEU A 23 -17.85 -8.26 -4.52
CA LEU A 23 -19.20 -8.80 -4.66
C LEU A 23 -19.48 -9.39 -6.04
N SER A 24 -18.76 -8.96 -7.08
CA SER A 24 -18.93 -9.49 -8.44
C SER A 24 -18.60 -10.97 -8.55
N ASP A 25 -17.76 -11.52 -7.66
CA ASP A 25 -17.52 -12.96 -7.59
C ASP A 25 -17.01 -13.38 -6.20
N LYS A 26 -17.94 -13.83 -5.34
CA LYS A 26 -17.65 -14.20 -3.95
C LYS A 26 -16.95 -15.56 -3.80
N ASN A 27 -16.81 -16.33 -4.88
CA ASN A 27 -16.16 -17.64 -4.83
C ASN A 27 -14.64 -17.54 -4.76
N TYR A 28 -14.08 -16.35 -5.00
CA TYR A 28 -12.64 -16.09 -4.93
C TYR A 28 -12.25 -15.48 -3.60
N LYS A 29 -10.98 -15.71 -3.23
CA LYS A 29 -10.33 -14.97 -2.15
C LYS A 29 -9.74 -13.69 -2.70
N TYR A 30 -9.77 -12.64 -1.90
CA TYR A 30 -9.23 -11.33 -2.22
C TYR A 30 -8.14 -10.97 -1.23
N LYS A 31 -7.06 -10.35 -1.73
CA LYS A 31 -6.03 -9.72 -0.90
C LYS A 31 -6.03 -8.23 -1.16
N ILE A 32 -6.18 -7.45 -0.09
CA ILE A 32 -6.09 -5.99 -0.14
C ILE A 32 -4.73 -5.60 0.43
N THR A 33 -3.97 -4.87 -0.37
CA THR A 33 -2.59 -4.49 -0.04
C THR A 33 -2.45 -2.99 -0.14
N VAL A 34 -1.76 -2.39 0.82
CA VAL A 34 -1.43 -0.96 0.83
C VAL A 34 0.07 -0.82 0.90
N GLY A 35 0.65 -0.01 0.02
CA GLY A 35 2.08 0.26 0.03
C GLY A 35 2.38 1.64 -0.52
N THR A 36 3.53 2.18 -0.14
CA THR A 36 3.99 3.48 -0.58
C THR A 36 5.43 3.37 -1.08
N ASP A 37 5.75 4.02 -2.20
CA ASP A 37 7.12 4.16 -2.71
C ASP A 37 7.46 5.64 -2.93
N SER A 38 8.72 6.02 -2.74
CA SER A 38 9.18 7.40 -2.90
C SER A 38 10.47 7.55 -3.72
N GLN A 39 10.42 8.38 -4.75
CA GLN A 39 11.55 8.66 -5.63
C GLN A 39 11.98 10.12 -5.54
N ASN A 40 13.29 10.34 -5.36
CA ASN A 40 13.85 11.69 -5.27
C ASN A 40 14.13 12.25 -6.66
N ARG A 41 13.60 13.43 -6.96
CA ARG A 41 14.00 14.29 -8.09
C ARG A 41 14.38 15.67 -7.54
N SER A 42 13.80 16.74 -8.08
CA SER A 42 13.80 18.08 -7.46
C SER A 42 13.06 18.07 -6.13
N LEU A 43 11.88 17.44 -6.11
CA LEU A 43 11.10 17.06 -4.92
C LEU A 43 11.08 15.53 -4.79
N THR A 44 10.69 15.03 -3.62
CA THR A 44 10.39 13.60 -3.46
C THR A 44 8.97 13.34 -3.97
N LYS A 45 8.86 12.56 -5.03
CA LYS A 45 7.60 12.05 -5.56
C LYS A 45 7.22 10.79 -4.79
N VAL A 46 6.09 10.83 -4.11
CA VAL A 46 5.59 9.76 -3.25
C VAL A 46 4.34 9.19 -3.89
N VAL A 47 4.29 7.87 -4.05
CA VAL A 47 3.16 7.16 -4.64
C VAL A 47 2.58 6.22 -3.60
N VAL A 48 1.37 6.48 -3.16
CA VAL A 48 0.61 5.60 -2.26
C VAL A 48 -0.32 4.73 -3.11
N VAL A 49 -0.32 3.42 -2.89
CA VAL A 49 -1.06 2.44 -3.68
C VAL A 49 -1.97 1.61 -2.79
N VAL A 50 -3.19 1.35 -3.28
CA VAL A 50 -4.11 0.33 -2.77
C VAL A 50 -4.35 -0.66 -3.90
N ALA A 51 -3.96 -1.91 -3.71
CA ALA A 51 -4.13 -2.96 -4.71
C ALA A 51 -4.99 -4.11 -4.17
N ILE A 52 -5.95 -4.54 -4.98
CA ILE A 52 -6.92 -5.58 -4.65
C ILE A 52 -6.71 -6.71 -5.65
N HIS A 53 -6.14 -7.82 -5.18
CA HIS A 53 -5.85 -8.99 -5.98
C HIS A 53 -6.91 -10.06 -5.73
N ARG A 54 -7.67 -10.42 -6.78
CA ARG A 54 -8.50 -11.63 -6.81
C ARG A 54 -7.59 -12.81 -7.13
N ILE A 55 -7.40 -13.71 -6.16
CA ILE A 55 -6.43 -14.80 -6.28
C ILE A 55 -6.76 -15.67 -7.50
N GLY A 56 -5.82 -15.76 -8.45
CA GLY A 56 -5.97 -16.52 -9.70
C GLY A 56 -6.69 -15.79 -10.84
N ARG A 57 -7.15 -14.54 -10.65
CA ARG A 57 -7.91 -13.77 -11.65
C ARG A 57 -7.58 -12.26 -11.68
N GLY A 58 -6.31 -11.89 -11.46
CA GLY A 58 -5.85 -10.51 -11.58
C GLY A 58 -6.44 -9.57 -10.52
N GLY A 59 -6.46 -8.26 -10.79
CA GLY A 59 -6.86 -7.31 -9.77
C GLY A 59 -7.08 -5.89 -10.27
N ILE A 60 -7.51 -5.03 -9.35
CA ILE A 60 -7.64 -3.60 -9.55
C ILE A 60 -6.70 -2.87 -8.59
N PHE A 61 -6.30 -1.65 -8.94
CA PHE A 61 -5.51 -0.83 -8.05
C PHE A 61 -5.89 0.64 -8.18
N PHE A 62 -5.57 1.37 -7.13
CA PHE A 62 -5.75 2.80 -6.99
C PHE A 62 -4.43 3.38 -6.48
N TYR A 63 -4.11 4.59 -6.89
CA TYR A 63 -2.94 5.28 -6.38
C TYR A 63 -3.16 6.78 -6.25
N GLU A 64 -2.32 7.42 -5.45
CA GLU A 64 -2.23 8.87 -5.33
C GLU A 64 -0.77 9.27 -5.44
N ILE A 65 -0.48 10.38 -6.12
CA ILE A 65 0.86 10.94 -6.21
C ILE A 65 0.90 12.22 -5.36
N ARG A 66 1.90 12.29 -4.48
CA ARG A 66 2.21 13.48 -3.67
C ARG A 66 3.63 13.95 -3.96
N TYR A 67 3.86 15.24 -3.81
CA TYR A 67 5.20 15.83 -3.88
C TYR A 67 5.53 16.45 -2.53
N VAL A 68 6.68 16.07 -1.97
CA VAL A 68 7.15 16.55 -0.67
C VAL A 68 8.58 17.06 -0.78
N PRO A 69 9.05 17.88 0.18
CA PRO A 69 10.46 18.26 0.24
C PRO A 69 11.38 17.04 0.19
N LYS A 70 12.56 17.22 -0.39
CA LYS A 70 13.47 16.12 -0.69
C LYS A 70 13.87 15.37 0.59
N ILE A 71 13.53 14.09 0.67
CA ILE A 71 13.92 13.20 1.77
C ILE A 71 15.20 12.47 1.37
N THR A 72 16.35 12.91 1.87
CA THR A 72 17.66 12.33 1.50
C THR A 72 18.06 11.11 2.32
N ASN A 73 17.52 10.98 3.54
CA ASN A 73 17.81 9.87 4.43
C ASN A 73 16.90 8.65 4.13
N VAL A 74 17.52 7.50 3.83
CA VAL A 74 16.82 6.25 3.51
C VAL A 74 15.95 5.76 4.68
N ARG A 75 16.42 5.88 5.93
CA ARG A 75 15.60 5.52 7.10
C ARG A 75 14.36 6.40 7.16
N GLN A 76 14.53 7.72 7.05
CA GLN A 76 13.42 8.68 7.06
C GLN A 76 12.40 8.39 5.95
N LYS A 77 12.84 8.02 4.75
CA LYS A 77 11.95 7.59 3.66
C LYS A 77 11.09 6.40 4.06
N ILE A 78 11.70 5.35 4.61
CA ILE A 78 10.98 4.12 5.00
C ILE A 78 9.96 4.41 6.09
N TYR A 79 10.30 5.23 7.10
CA TYR A 79 9.30 5.66 8.09
C TYR A 79 8.17 6.45 7.44
N TYR A 80 8.49 7.36 6.53
CA TYR A 80 7.50 8.20 5.88
C TYR A 80 6.54 7.37 5.02
N GLU A 81 7.07 6.43 4.23
CA GLU A 81 6.30 5.48 3.43
C GLU A 81 5.43 4.56 4.29
N THR A 82 5.99 4.05 5.40
CA THR A 82 5.26 3.21 6.37
C THR A 82 4.14 4.01 7.02
N ALA A 83 4.41 5.24 7.46
CA ALA A 83 3.43 6.13 8.09
C ALA A 83 2.23 6.40 7.17
N LEU A 84 2.49 6.75 5.90
CA LEU A 84 1.44 6.98 4.92
C LEU A 84 0.61 5.72 4.63
N SER A 85 1.27 4.56 4.57
CA SER A 85 0.60 3.28 4.35
C SER A 85 -0.32 2.92 5.51
N LEU A 86 0.14 3.11 6.76
CA LEU A 86 -0.65 2.90 7.97
C LEU A 86 -1.80 3.89 8.11
N GLU A 87 -1.57 5.18 7.80
CA GLU A 87 -2.62 6.21 7.83
C GLU A 87 -3.76 5.85 6.86
N LEU A 88 -3.42 5.45 5.63
CA LEU A 88 -4.40 5.05 4.63
C LEU A 88 -5.10 3.75 5.04
N ALA A 89 -4.38 2.75 5.53
CA ALA A 89 -4.96 1.52 6.04
C ALA A 89 -5.97 1.78 7.16
N SER A 90 -5.65 2.67 8.11
CA SER A 90 -6.58 3.06 9.19
C SER A 90 -7.87 3.68 8.67
N LYS A 91 -7.76 4.59 7.69
CA LYS A 91 -8.93 5.21 7.02
C LYS A 91 -9.77 4.17 6.28
N LEU A 92 -9.12 3.21 5.61
CA LEU A 92 -9.79 2.15 4.87
C LEU A 92 -10.47 1.15 5.78
N SER A 93 -9.83 0.69 6.87
CA SER A 93 -10.43 -0.22 7.84
C SER A 93 -11.74 0.32 8.39
N LYS A 94 -11.78 1.61 8.79
CA LYS A 94 -13.01 2.26 9.26
C LYS A 94 -14.10 2.31 8.18
N SER A 95 -13.71 2.48 6.93
CA SER A 95 -14.64 2.53 5.80
C SER A 95 -15.14 1.14 5.40
N PHE A 96 -14.28 0.12 5.50
CA PHE A 96 -14.60 -1.28 5.23
C PHE A 96 -15.57 -1.84 6.25
N GLU A 97 -15.40 -1.50 7.53
CA GLU A 97 -16.33 -1.86 8.60
C GLU A 97 -17.74 -1.32 8.29
N LYS A 98 -17.86 -0.02 7.96
CA LYS A 98 -19.13 0.60 7.55
C LYS A 98 -19.72 -0.02 6.28
N ALA A 99 -18.86 -0.46 5.36
CA ALA A 99 -19.26 -1.07 4.10
C ALA A 99 -19.51 -2.59 4.19
N ASN A 100 -19.28 -3.22 5.35
CA ASN A 100 -19.31 -4.66 5.58
C ASN A 100 -18.39 -5.46 4.65
N ILE A 101 -17.17 -4.95 4.41
CA ILE A 101 -16.08 -5.64 3.73
C ILE A 101 -15.26 -6.37 4.80
N LYS A 102 -15.01 -7.67 4.63
CA LYS A 102 -14.40 -8.54 5.67
C LYS A 102 -12.92 -8.81 5.44
N GLU A 103 -12.40 -8.39 4.29
CA GLU A 103 -11.03 -8.61 3.86
C GLU A 103 -10.05 -7.76 4.69
N ASP A 104 -9.04 -8.42 5.26
CA ASP A 104 -7.94 -7.75 5.94
C ASP A 104 -7.08 -6.92 4.97
N ILE A 105 -6.48 -5.86 5.51
CA ILE A 105 -5.47 -5.05 4.81
C ILE A 105 -4.08 -5.55 5.21
N GLU A 106 -3.22 -5.78 4.22
CA GLU A 106 -1.81 -6.13 4.39
C GLU A 106 -0.92 -4.95 3.94
N ILE A 107 0.01 -4.53 4.81
CA ILE A 107 0.95 -3.46 4.50
C ILE A 107 2.17 -4.01 3.77
N HIS A 108 2.43 -3.48 2.59
CA HIS A 108 3.61 -3.80 1.79
C HIS A 108 4.68 -2.75 2.05
N VAL A 109 5.80 -3.20 2.60
CA VAL A 109 6.91 -2.33 2.95
C VAL A 109 8.09 -2.60 2.01
N ASP A 110 8.71 -1.54 1.50
CA ASP A 110 9.94 -1.64 0.73
C ASP A 110 11.17 -1.71 1.66
N ILE A 111 11.35 -2.88 2.28
CA ILE A 111 12.56 -3.21 3.04
C ILE A 111 13.15 -4.52 2.49
N GLY A 112 14.45 -4.49 2.20
CA GLY A 112 15.22 -5.67 1.80
C GLY A 112 15.74 -6.47 3.00
N THR A 113 15.79 -7.80 2.85
CA THR A 113 16.22 -8.77 3.87
C THR A 113 17.72 -9.10 3.82
N ASN A 114 18.48 -8.50 2.91
CA ASN A 114 19.93 -8.68 2.84
C ASN A 114 20.60 -8.02 4.05
N LYS A 115 21.34 -8.78 4.86
CA LYS A 115 22.06 -8.30 6.05
C LYS A 115 22.99 -7.11 5.81
N ASN A 116 23.55 -7.00 4.61
CA ASN A 116 24.43 -5.89 4.21
C ASN A 116 23.65 -4.72 3.59
N GLY A 117 22.31 -4.80 3.57
CA GLY A 117 21.43 -3.80 2.99
C GLY A 117 21.20 -2.62 3.92
N LYS A 118 21.10 -1.41 3.34
CA LYS A 118 20.87 -0.14 4.06
C LYS A 118 19.60 -0.12 4.91
N THR A 119 18.67 -1.05 4.67
CA THR A 119 17.34 -1.13 5.28
C THR A 119 17.21 -2.29 6.26
N PHE A 120 18.20 -3.17 6.36
CA PHE A 120 18.09 -4.42 7.14
C PHE A 120 17.83 -4.16 8.62
N GLU A 121 18.54 -3.20 9.20
CA GLU A 121 18.40 -2.81 10.60
C GLU A 121 17.00 -2.26 10.95
N LEU A 122 16.26 -1.79 9.95
CA LEU A 122 14.91 -1.25 10.14
C LEU A 122 13.84 -2.32 10.16
N ILE A 123 14.15 -3.57 9.79
CA ILE A 123 13.14 -4.64 9.66
C ILE A 123 12.38 -4.81 10.97
N SER A 124 13.07 -5.03 12.09
CA SER A 124 12.43 -5.32 13.37
C SER A 124 11.58 -4.14 13.86
N GLU A 125 12.06 -2.91 13.65
CA GLU A 125 11.36 -1.72 14.09
C GLU A 125 10.10 -1.45 13.27
N ILE A 126 10.21 -1.47 11.95
CA ILE A 126 9.10 -1.20 11.05
C ILE A 126 8.05 -2.30 11.10
N THR A 127 8.47 -3.57 11.14
CA THR A 127 7.52 -4.68 11.27
C THR A 127 6.85 -4.69 12.64
N GLY A 128 7.61 -4.43 13.72
CA GLY A 128 7.09 -4.24 15.07
C GLY A 128 6.02 -3.15 15.13
N TRP A 129 6.31 -1.98 14.53
CA TRP A 129 5.36 -0.88 14.44
C TRP A 129 4.06 -1.29 13.72
N ILE A 130 4.15 -1.91 12.55
CA ILE A 130 2.97 -2.33 11.79
C ILE A 130 2.16 -3.36 12.59
N THR A 131 2.81 -4.35 13.19
CA THR A 131 2.10 -5.34 14.03
C THR A 131 1.44 -4.71 15.26
N GLY A 132 2.07 -3.71 15.87
CA GLY A 132 1.52 -2.98 17.01
C GLY A 132 0.24 -2.20 16.67
N THR A 133 0.02 -1.88 15.38
CA THR A 133 -1.23 -1.28 14.89
C THR A 133 -2.30 -2.31 14.51
N GLY A 134 -2.01 -3.60 14.59
CA GLY A 134 -2.93 -4.70 14.27
C GLY A 134 -2.97 -5.10 12.79
N TYR A 135 -2.12 -4.52 11.94
CA TYR A 135 -2.04 -4.90 10.52
C TYR A 135 -1.04 -6.02 10.28
N LYS A 136 -1.34 -6.85 9.28
CA LYS A 136 -0.38 -7.79 8.70
C LYS A 136 0.58 -7.04 7.77
N TYR A 137 1.77 -7.59 7.55
CA TYR A 137 2.75 -6.99 6.66
C TYR A 137 3.42 -8.00 5.74
N GLN A 138 3.99 -7.50 4.64
CA GLN A 138 4.98 -8.19 3.81
C GLN A 138 6.15 -7.26 3.54
N ILE A 139 7.34 -7.85 3.46
CA ILE A 139 8.58 -7.19 3.03
C ILE A 139 9.12 -7.86 1.75
N LYS A 140 10.14 -7.30 1.10
CA LYS A 140 10.70 -7.91 -0.11
C LYS A 140 11.28 -9.30 0.21
N PRO A 141 11.10 -10.30 -0.68
CA PRO A 141 10.50 -10.22 -2.03
C PRO A 141 8.97 -10.38 -2.07
N TYR A 142 8.30 -10.56 -0.93
CA TYR A 142 6.88 -10.93 -0.86
C TYR A 142 5.91 -9.73 -0.96
N SER A 143 6.40 -8.51 -0.77
CA SER A 143 5.62 -7.25 -0.89
C SER A 143 5.36 -6.79 -2.33
N TYR A 144 5.26 -7.70 -3.30
CA TYR A 144 5.33 -7.37 -4.72
C TYR A 144 4.12 -6.59 -5.28
N ALA A 145 2.90 -6.84 -4.81
CA ALA A 145 1.70 -6.31 -5.47
C ALA A 145 1.66 -4.77 -5.44
N ALA A 146 1.66 -4.18 -4.24
CA ALA A 146 1.66 -2.73 -4.11
C ALA A 146 3.02 -2.13 -4.49
N SER A 147 4.14 -2.78 -4.11
CA SER A 147 5.48 -2.23 -4.38
C SER A 147 5.80 -2.16 -5.87
N CYS A 148 5.47 -3.17 -6.68
CA CYS A 148 5.72 -3.12 -8.13
C CYS A 148 4.84 -2.06 -8.82
N ILE A 149 3.60 -1.87 -8.37
CA ILE A 149 2.72 -0.84 -8.91
C ILE A 149 3.25 0.55 -8.54
N ALA A 150 3.67 0.74 -7.30
CA ALA A 150 4.23 1.99 -6.80
C ALA A 150 5.53 2.34 -7.53
N ASP A 151 6.48 1.40 -7.62
CA ASP A 151 7.77 1.57 -8.33
C ASP A 151 7.57 1.93 -9.81
N ARG A 152 6.60 1.30 -10.48
CA ARG A 152 6.29 1.62 -11.89
C ARG A 152 5.74 3.04 -12.06
N ILE A 153 5.00 3.54 -11.09
CA ILE A 153 4.36 4.86 -11.17
C ILE A 153 5.28 5.96 -10.64
N SER A 154 6.17 5.64 -9.71
CA SER A 154 7.09 6.58 -9.07
C SER A 154 8.26 6.93 -10.00
N LYS A 155 8.77 5.96 -10.77
CA LYS A 155 9.73 6.16 -11.87
C LYS A 155 9.17 7.05 -12.98
#